data_AF-A0A3R6QWG4-F1
#
_entry.id   AF-A0A3R6QWG4-F1
#
_cell.length_a   1.000
_cell.length_b   1.000
_cell.length_c   1.000
_cell.angle_alpha   90.00
_cell.angle_beta   90.00
_cell.angle_gamma   90.00
#
_symmetry.space_group_name_H-M   'P 1'
#
loop_
_entity.id
_entity.type
_entity.pdbx_description
1 polymer ?
#
loop_
_entity_poly.entity_id
_entity_poly.type
_entity_poly.pdbx_seq_one_letter_code
_entity_poly.pdbx_strand_id
1 'polypeptide(L)'
;MDLHVESGDDSWTLAGLFGYVKDGTLQNLGVELADAGIVVSAKKGYVYAGGIAGKITAFSSGKTVILRNCYVTGKGGVRITGAGKDAYAGGITGHTVERDGIVRITHCYTLVDVEATGTRDSYAGGIAGYANGELSYTYATGKVEVKGGTTLAAGGICGSPQDNLSNNLALNGEIIGRGYFIHRVRGEGRDSGSNYASTQTKVNGSPVHSNDPSSWDGADTWLDTFEDDLKGVSDEAEAAWNAAWTWTDGKLPQLKMITGEDTDGNPTYGDWTSDTQPLIDAPGLLPARPKLYIVQPAKGGKLQVFDEATGLDILDGYAVTPGITLSLKPSAANNYRFDGFFSGTTADDVTTPVSGTTIPMPAADLWLSARFTYVAPPPPPTVYHTVTLPAVEGAVTNPRPGSYTIEAGRTFRFYLTLDTAYSESQPVVTTDRGETLTARSSDGAYLLKNVLGDVEIYIDGLYPNLPVANESITDPHAADRSALPRIWTEPSALCILLPDGFLAGVNASAIPIRILSLDGRLVDIFKAARG
;
A
#
# COMPACT_ATOMS: atom_id res chain seq x y z
N MET A 1 -8.03 -53.48 13.32
CA MET A 1 -9.11 -53.96 14.21
C MET A 1 -10.44 -53.86 13.48
N ASP A 2 -11.19 -54.95 13.47
CA ASP A 2 -12.60 -55.00 13.06
C ASP A 2 -13.39 -55.56 14.24
N LEU A 3 -14.47 -54.89 14.63
CA LEU A 3 -15.29 -55.31 15.77
C LEU A 3 -16.75 -55.01 15.52
N HIS A 4 -17.57 -56.06 15.44
CA HIS A 4 -19.02 -55.98 15.37
C HIS A 4 -19.64 -56.47 16.67
N VAL A 5 -20.45 -55.62 17.33
CA VAL A 5 -21.10 -55.93 18.61
C VAL A 5 -22.60 -55.71 18.50
N GLU A 6 -23.37 -56.77 18.76
CA GLU A 6 -24.83 -56.71 18.86
C GLU A 6 -25.29 -57.21 20.24
N SER A 7 -26.05 -56.38 20.96
CA SER A 7 -26.67 -56.76 22.24
C SER A 7 -28.19 -56.77 22.17
N GLY A 8 -28.79 -57.78 22.82
CA GLY A 8 -30.24 -58.01 22.86
C GLY A 8 -30.96 -57.27 23.98
N ASP A 9 -30.61 -57.51 25.25
CA ASP A 9 -31.36 -57.00 26.42
C ASP A 9 -30.42 -56.45 27.52
N ASP A 10 -29.18 -56.09 27.18
CA ASP A 10 -28.24 -55.57 28.18
C ASP A 10 -28.57 -54.15 28.61
N SER A 11 -28.21 -53.84 29.87
CA SER A 11 -28.31 -52.47 30.36
C SER A 11 -27.25 -51.55 29.75
N TRP A 12 -26.10 -52.08 29.33
CA TRP A 12 -25.03 -51.35 28.64
C TRP A 12 -24.22 -52.26 27.72
N THR A 13 -23.78 -51.74 26.59
CA THR A 13 -22.91 -52.39 25.59
C THR A 13 -21.63 -51.59 25.41
N LEU A 14 -20.49 -52.26 25.29
CA LEU A 14 -19.17 -51.63 25.16
C LEU A 14 -18.42 -52.15 23.94
N ALA A 15 -17.73 -51.25 23.24
CA ALA A 15 -16.84 -51.62 22.15
C ALA A 15 -15.57 -50.77 22.13
N GLY A 16 -14.49 -51.38 21.66
CA GLY A 16 -13.13 -50.85 21.65
C GLY A 16 -12.13 -51.91 22.09
N LEU A 17 -10.84 -51.67 21.85
CA LEU A 17 -9.78 -52.63 22.18
C LEU A 17 -9.91 -53.21 23.61
N PHE A 18 -10.27 -52.36 24.58
CA PHE A 18 -10.46 -52.77 25.98
C PHE A 18 -11.93 -52.91 26.42
N GLY A 19 -12.89 -52.37 25.67
CA GLY A 19 -14.29 -52.26 26.09
C GLY A 19 -14.50 -51.38 27.32
N TYR A 20 -14.05 -51.84 28.50
CA TYR A 20 -14.13 -51.14 29.79
C TYR A 20 -12.76 -51.02 30.45
N VAL A 21 -12.40 -49.82 30.89
CA VAL A 21 -11.22 -49.55 31.71
C VAL A 21 -11.66 -48.97 33.05
N LYS A 22 -11.23 -49.61 34.14
CA LYS A 22 -11.50 -49.18 35.52
C LYS A 22 -10.18 -48.93 36.24
N ASP A 23 -9.99 -47.70 36.74
CA ASP A 23 -8.83 -47.30 37.55
C ASP A 23 -7.47 -47.63 36.91
N GLY A 24 -7.41 -47.68 35.57
CA GLY A 24 -6.24 -48.14 34.80
C GLY A 24 -5.75 -47.10 33.79
N THR A 25 -4.43 -46.96 33.67
CA THR A 25 -3.77 -46.06 32.71
C THR A 25 -3.56 -46.76 31.37
N LEU A 26 -3.87 -46.06 30.28
CA LEU A 26 -3.55 -46.48 28.91
C LEU A 26 -2.54 -45.50 28.31
N GLN A 27 -1.41 -46.02 27.86
CA GLN A 27 -0.37 -45.19 27.26
C GLN A 27 0.38 -45.87 26.12
N ASN A 28 0.87 -45.09 25.17
CA ASN A 28 1.65 -45.55 24.02
C ASN A 28 0.92 -46.63 23.21
N LEU A 29 -0.33 -46.36 22.83
CA LEU A 29 -1.14 -47.30 22.04
C LEU A 29 -1.58 -46.68 20.71
N GLY A 30 -1.24 -47.37 19.61
CA GLY A 30 -1.80 -47.13 18.29
C GLY A 30 -2.80 -48.21 17.92
N VAL A 31 -4.00 -47.83 17.45
CA VAL A 31 -4.99 -48.78 16.93
C VAL A 31 -5.35 -48.40 15.50
N GLU A 32 -5.07 -49.29 14.55
CA GLU A 32 -5.49 -49.15 13.17
C GLU A 32 -6.81 -49.92 12.95
N LEU A 33 -7.87 -49.23 12.54
CA LEU A 33 -9.17 -49.80 12.20
C LEU A 33 -9.16 -50.35 10.77
N ALA A 34 -9.67 -51.57 10.61
CA ALA A 34 -9.94 -52.15 9.30
C ALA A 34 -11.10 -51.39 8.61
N ASP A 35 -11.31 -51.60 7.32
CA ASP A 35 -12.35 -50.92 6.53
C ASP A 35 -13.77 -51.02 7.14
N ALA A 36 -14.09 -52.15 7.76
CA ALA A 36 -15.35 -52.36 8.48
C ALA A 36 -15.47 -51.49 9.75
N GLY A 37 -14.36 -51.23 10.42
CA GLY A 37 -14.28 -50.39 11.62
C GLY A 37 -14.82 -51.06 12.88
N ILE A 38 -15.38 -50.25 13.77
CA ILE A 38 -16.11 -50.70 14.95
C ILE A 38 -17.58 -50.35 14.74
N VAL A 39 -18.45 -51.36 14.71
CA VAL A 39 -19.88 -51.20 14.52
C VAL A 39 -20.63 -51.81 15.70
N VAL A 40 -21.49 -51.01 16.32
CA VAL A 40 -22.19 -51.40 17.56
C VAL A 40 -23.67 -51.09 17.47
N SER A 41 -24.49 -52.05 17.87
CA SER A 41 -25.92 -51.83 18.09
C SER A 41 -26.42 -52.56 19.34
N ALA A 42 -27.39 -51.96 20.02
CA ALA A 42 -28.06 -52.56 21.16
C ALA A 42 -29.54 -52.20 21.15
N LYS A 43 -30.43 -53.20 21.27
CA LYS A 43 -31.88 -52.97 21.28
C LYS A 43 -32.36 -52.24 22.54
N LYS A 44 -31.64 -52.38 23.65
CA LYS A 44 -31.89 -51.72 24.94
C LYS A 44 -30.58 -51.19 25.52
N GLY A 45 -30.70 -50.26 26.45
CA GLY A 45 -29.58 -49.80 27.26
C GLY A 45 -28.63 -48.82 26.57
N TYR A 46 -27.56 -48.50 27.28
CA TYR A 46 -26.53 -47.56 26.86
C TYR A 46 -25.54 -48.22 25.89
N VAL A 47 -25.01 -47.49 24.93
CA VAL A 47 -23.90 -47.96 24.09
C VAL A 47 -22.72 -47.01 24.22
N TYR A 48 -21.55 -47.56 24.51
CA TYR A 48 -20.30 -46.82 24.57
C TYR A 48 -19.28 -47.44 23.63
N ALA A 49 -18.80 -46.67 22.66
CA ALA A 49 -17.87 -47.15 21.64
C ALA A 49 -16.69 -46.19 21.47
N GLY A 50 -15.49 -46.74 21.44
CA GLY A 50 -14.32 -46.03 20.95
C GLY A 50 -13.26 -46.94 20.40
N GLY A 51 -12.32 -46.39 19.62
CA GLY A 51 -11.24 -47.18 19.00
C GLY A 51 -10.41 -47.92 20.04
N ILE A 52 -10.13 -47.26 21.17
CA ILE A 52 -9.34 -47.83 22.27
C ILE A 52 -10.25 -48.38 23.37
N ALA A 53 -11.22 -47.60 23.85
CA ALA A 53 -12.10 -48.02 24.93
C ALA A 53 -13.55 -47.56 24.70
N GLY A 54 -14.51 -48.37 25.09
CA GLY A 54 -15.91 -47.93 25.13
C GLY A 54 -16.13 -46.99 26.31
N LYS A 55 -15.64 -47.40 27.50
CA LYS A 55 -15.83 -46.65 28.74
C LYS A 55 -14.59 -46.67 29.62
N ILE A 56 -14.23 -45.51 30.18
CA ILE A 56 -13.11 -45.34 31.11
C ILE A 56 -13.64 -44.75 32.42
N THR A 57 -13.18 -45.25 33.56
CA THR A 57 -13.71 -44.83 34.86
C THR A 57 -12.64 -44.70 35.93
N ALA A 58 -12.75 -43.63 36.72
CA ALA A 58 -11.98 -43.40 37.94
C ALA A 58 -12.91 -43.52 39.17
N PHE A 59 -12.92 -44.71 39.78
CA PHE A 59 -13.76 -45.04 40.93
C PHE A 59 -13.05 -44.85 42.27
N SER A 60 -11.74 -44.91 42.28
CA SER A 60 -10.98 -44.94 43.52
C SER A 60 -10.56 -43.53 43.94
N SER A 61 -10.85 -43.15 45.19
CA SER A 61 -10.43 -41.87 45.76
C SER A 61 -8.91 -41.68 45.65
N GLY A 62 -8.50 -40.52 45.13
CA GLY A 62 -7.08 -40.18 44.94
C GLY A 62 -6.40 -40.90 43.78
N LYS A 63 -7.14 -41.62 42.92
CA LYS A 63 -6.59 -42.16 41.67
C LYS A 63 -6.77 -41.19 40.51
N THR A 64 -5.72 -41.08 39.70
CA THR A 64 -5.77 -40.44 38.38
C THR A 64 -5.66 -41.52 37.31
N VAL A 65 -6.70 -41.65 36.50
CA VAL A 65 -6.77 -42.52 35.33
C VAL A 65 -6.34 -41.71 34.12
N ILE A 66 -5.28 -42.15 33.44
CA ILE A 66 -4.70 -41.38 32.34
C ILE A 66 -4.81 -42.20 31.05
N LEU A 67 -5.35 -41.59 30.00
CA LEU A 67 -5.22 -42.06 28.62
C LEU A 67 -4.33 -41.05 27.90
N ARG A 68 -3.09 -41.45 27.55
CA ARG A 68 -2.11 -40.55 26.95
C ARG A 68 -1.25 -41.15 25.85
N ASN A 69 -0.76 -40.33 24.93
CA ASN A 69 0.15 -40.75 23.85
C ASN A 69 -0.44 -41.92 23.05
N CYS A 70 -1.72 -41.79 22.71
CA CYS A 70 -2.48 -42.82 22.03
C CYS A 70 -3.10 -42.28 20.74
N TYR A 71 -3.26 -43.14 19.74
CA TYR A 71 -3.86 -42.74 18.48
C TYR A 71 -4.72 -43.82 17.84
N VAL A 72 -5.68 -43.40 17.02
CA VAL A 72 -6.56 -44.27 16.23
C VAL A 72 -6.54 -43.85 14.77
N THR A 73 -6.21 -44.78 13.88
CA THR A 73 -6.15 -44.57 12.42
C THR A 73 -6.94 -45.66 11.71
N GLY A 74 -6.90 -45.67 10.38
CA GLY A 74 -7.52 -46.72 9.56
C GLY A 74 -8.62 -46.18 8.64
N LYS A 75 -9.14 -47.06 7.80
CA LYS A 75 -10.18 -46.70 6.81
C LYS A 75 -11.60 -46.83 7.38
N GLY A 76 -11.78 -47.67 8.39
CA GLY A 76 -13.05 -47.80 9.10
C GLY A 76 -13.27 -46.69 10.13
N GLY A 77 -14.50 -46.57 10.61
CA GLY A 77 -14.90 -45.61 11.64
C GLY A 77 -15.41 -46.29 12.91
N VAL A 78 -15.73 -45.49 13.92
CA VAL A 78 -16.45 -45.93 15.12
C VAL A 78 -17.92 -45.55 14.96
N ARG A 79 -18.80 -46.55 14.82
CA ARG A 79 -20.22 -46.32 14.47
C ARG A 79 -21.15 -47.04 15.45
N ILE A 80 -21.90 -46.26 16.20
CA ILE A 80 -23.08 -46.76 16.93
C ILE A 80 -24.28 -46.58 16.02
N THR A 81 -24.77 -47.68 15.45
CA THR A 81 -25.89 -47.67 14.49
C THR A 81 -27.26 -47.68 15.17
N GLY A 82 -27.30 -48.00 16.46
CA GLY A 82 -28.50 -47.88 17.27
C GLY A 82 -28.27 -48.25 18.73
N ALA A 83 -28.62 -47.35 19.65
CA ALA A 83 -28.67 -47.62 21.09
C ALA A 83 -30.11 -47.50 21.58
N GLY A 84 -30.59 -48.51 22.31
CA GLY A 84 -31.93 -48.49 22.91
C GLY A 84 -32.12 -47.41 24.00
N LYS A 85 -31.06 -46.69 24.37
CA LYS A 85 -31.08 -45.50 25.22
C LYS A 85 -30.08 -44.45 24.70
N ASP A 86 -28.95 -44.25 25.39
CA ASP A 86 -27.96 -43.24 25.04
C ASP A 86 -26.81 -43.85 24.26
N ALA A 87 -26.28 -43.10 23.30
CA ALA A 87 -25.14 -43.48 22.48
C ALA A 87 -23.96 -42.55 22.74
N TYR A 88 -22.79 -43.11 23.04
CA TYR A 88 -21.56 -42.35 23.26
C TYR A 88 -20.46 -42.91 22.36
N ALA A 89 -20.15 -42.20 21.27
CA ALA A 89 -19.12 -42.59 20.32
C ALA A 89 -17.96 -41.60 20.33
N GLY A 90 -16.75 -42.10 20.47
CA GLY A 90 -15.54 -41.32 20.23
C GLY A 90 -14.50 -42.11 19.44
N GLY A 91 -13.67 -41.43 18.65
CA GLY A 91 -12.59 -42.12 17.92
C GLY A 91 -11.61 -42.81 18.88
N ILE A 92 -11.34 -42.21 20.05
CA ILE A 92 -10.49 -42.80 21.10
C ILE A 92 -11.35 -43.51 22.16
N THR A 93 -12.29 -42.79 22.77
CA THR A 93 -13.13 -43.33 23.86
C THR A 93 -14.59 -42.91 23.76
N GLY A 94 -15.52 -43.81 24.09
CA GLY A 94 -16.94 -43.47 24.11
C GLY A 94 -17.29 -42.52 25.25
N HIS A 95 -16.97 -42.91 26.49
CA HIS A 95 -17.38 -42.18 27.69
C HIS A 95 -16.39 -42.30 28.84
N THR A 96 -16.06 -41.20 29.50
CA THR A 96 -15.33 -41.22 30.78
C THR A 96 -16.25 -40.94 31.96
N VAL A 97 -15.98 -41.54 33.13
CA VAL A 97 -16.72 -41.27 34.37
C VAL A 97 -15.76 -41.03 35.52
N GLU A 98 -15.93 -39.89 36.17
CA GLU A 98 -15.31 -39.55 37.45
C GLU A 98 -16.31 -39.82 38.57
N ARG A 99 -15.90 -40.61 39.57
CA ARG A 99 -16.68 -40.80 40.81
C ARG A 99 -15.95 -40.19 41.98
N ASP A 100 -14.85 -40.82 42.39
CA ASP A 100 -13.99 -40.35 43.48
C ASP A 100 -12.56 -40.06 43.00
N GLY A 101 -12.22 -40.43 41.76
CA GLY A 101 -10.94 -40.14 41.12
C GLY A 101 -11.09 -39.22 39.90
N ILE A 102 -9.97 -38.97 39.21
CA ILE A 102 -9.86 -38.05 38.08
C ILE A 102 -9.54 -38.85 36.80
N VAL A 103 -10.12 -38.48 35.67
CA VAL A 103 -9.76 -38.99 34.35
C VAL A 103 -9.09 -37.87 33.53
N ARG A 104 -7.96 -38.19 32.89
CA ARG A 104 -7.23 -37.28 31.99
C ARG A 104 -7.02 -37.96 30.66
N ILE A 105 -7.58 -37.39 29.60
CA ILE A 105 -7.30 -37.74 28.20
C ILE A 105 -6.35 -36.68 27.68
N THR A 106 -5.15 -37.07 27.26
CA THR A 106 -4.19 -36.07 26.81
C THR A 106 -3.25 -36.58 25.73
N HIS A 107 -2.70 -35.73 24.88
CA HIS A 107 -1.70 -36.14 23.89
C HIS A 107 -2.18 -37.30 23.00
N CYS A 108 -3.33 -37.12 22.35
CA CYS A 108 -3.95 -38.16 21.54
C CYS A 108 -4.43 -37.61 20.20
N TYR A 109 -4.52 -38.47 19.18
CA TYR A 109 -5.17 -38.08 17.94
C TYR A 109 -5.95 -39.19 17.27
N THR A 110 -6.86 -38.82 16.38
CA THR A 110 -7.67 -39.76 15.63
C THR A 110 -7.93 -39.28 14.21
N LEU A 111 -7.91 -40.21 13.27
CA LEU A 111 -8.18 -39.93 11.85
C LEU A 111 -9.50 -40.52 11.35
N VAL A 112 -10.21 -41.25 12.21
CA VAL A 112 -11.36 -42.07 11.80
C VAL A 112 -12.67 -41.34 11.98
N ASP A 113 -13.64 -41.66 11.11
CA ASP A 113 -15.00 -41.15 11.23
C ASP A 113 -15.69 -41.69 12.49
N VAL A 114 -16.59 -40.88 13.06
CA VAL A 114 -17.36 -41.21 14.26
C VAL A 114 -18.85 -40.98 14.00
N GLU A 115 -19.68 -41.98 14.31
CA GLU A 115 -21.14 -41.89 14.22
C GLU A 115 -21.80 -42.39 15.51
N ALA A 116 -22.76 -41.62 16.03
CA ALA A 116 -23.59 -42.03 17.17
C ALA A 116 -25.08 -41.94 16.87
N THR A 117 -25.78 -43.08 16.98
CA THR A 117 -27.25 -43.15 16.87
C THR A 117 -27.87 -43.75 18.13
N GLY A 118 -28.59 -42.94 18.91
CA GLY A 118 -29.33 -43.35 20.10
C GLY A 118 -30.84 -43.11 19.99
N THR A 119 -31.60 -43.51 21.01
CA THR A 119 -33.04 -43.22 21.13
C THR A 119 -33.35 -42.10 22.12
N ARG A 120 -32.41 -41.74 22.99
CA ARG A 120 -32.54 -40.67 23.99
C ARG A 120 -31.46 -39.60 23.85
N ASP A 121 -30.27 -39.82 24.40
CA ASP A 121 -29.17 -38.85 24.29
C ASP A 121 -28.04 -39.44 23.44
N SER A 122 -27.56 -38.70 22.43
CA SER A 122 -26.51 -39.16 21.53
C SER A 122 -25.36 -38.15 21.53
N TYR A 123 -24.16 -38.64 21.78
CA TYR A 123 -22.93 -37.86 21.88
C TYR A 123 -21.87 -38.45 20.96
N ALA A 124 -21.36 -37.62 20.04
CA ALA A 124 -20.31 -38.00 19.12
C ALA A 124 -19.17 -36.98 19.19
N GLY A 125 -17.93 -37.46 19.32
CA GLY A 125 -16.77 -36.59 19.16
C GLY A 125 -15.60 -37.28 18.52
N GLY A 126 -14.72 -36.54 17.85
CA GLY A 126 -13.56 -37.15 17.21
C GLY A 126 -12.71 -37.91 18.22
N ILE A 127 -12.41 -37.33 19.39
CA ILE A 127 -11.66 -37.99 20.46
C ILE A 127 -12.59 -38.73 21.41
N ALA A 128 -13.59 -38.03 21.96
CA ALA A 128 -14.49 -38.58 22.97
C ALA A 128 -15.96 -38.29 22.69
N GLY A 129 -16.84 -39.26 22.93
CA GLY A 129 -18.28 -39.01 22.93
C GLY A 129 -18.65 -38.11 24.10
N TYR A 130 -18.27 -38.51 25.32
CA TYR A 130 -18.50 -37.73 26.54
C TYR A 130 -17.30 -37.82 27.46
N ALA A 131 -16.79 -36.67 27.91
CA ALA A 131 -15.60 -36.57 28.74
C ALA A 131 -15.89 -35.86 30.07
N ASN A 132 -15.95 -36.64 31.14
CA ASN A 132 -15.72 -36.19 32.51
C ASN A 132 -14.20 -36.11 32.76
N GLY A 133 -13.71 -34.95 33.17
CA GLY A 133 -12.30 -34.71 33.43
C GLY A 133 -11.60 -33.84 32.39
N GLU A 134 -10.28 -33.91 32.36
CA GLU A 134 -9.43 -33.13 31.43
C GLU A 134 -9.33 -33.81 30.08
N LEU A 135 -9.53 -33.05 29.00
CA LEU A 135 -9.25 -33.43 27.62
C LEU A 135 -8.38 -32.37 26.95
N SER A 136 -7.10 -32.70 26.72
CA SER A 136 -6.11 -31.72 26.27
C SER A 136 -5.06 -32.21 25.29
N TYR A 137 -4.46 -31.31 24.51
CA TYR A 137 -3.37 -31.64 23.58
C TYR A 137 -3.77 -32.73 22.59
N THR A 138 -4.91 -32.56 21.91
CA THR A 138 -5.43 -33.55 20.95
C THR A 138 -5.77 -32.96 19.59
N TYR A 139 -5.81 -33.80 18.56
CA TYR A 139 -6.39 -33.42 17.27
C TYR A 139 -7.23 -34.53 16.64
N ALA A 140 -8.21 -34.15 15.81
CA ALA A 140 -9.08 -35.10 15.11
C ALA A 140 -9.39 -34.65 13.68
N THR A 141 -9.43 -35.58 12.73
CA THR A 141 -9.67 -35.27 11.30
C THR A 141 -10.90 -35.93 10.70
N GLY A 142 -11.40 -37.01 11.30
CA GLY A 142 -12.52 -37.78 10.76
C GLY A 142 -13.85 -37.04 10.83
N LYS A 143 -14.80 -37.38 9.96
CA LYS A 143 -16.16 -36.82 10.00
C LYS A 143 -16.85 -37.25 11.30
N VAL A 144 -17.60 -36.34 11.92
CA VAL A 144 -18.38 -36.63 13.14
C VAL A 144 -19.87 -36.47 12.83
N GLU A 145 -20.67 -37.48 13.15
CA GLU A 145 -22.10 -37.49 12.88
C GLU A 145 -22.91 -37.99 14.08
N VAL A 146 -23.98 -37.28 14.41
CA VAL A 146 -24.88 -37.65 15.51
C VAL A 146 -26.34 -37.66 15.05
N LYS A 147 -27.05 -38.73 15.39
CA LYS A 147 -28.43 -38.98 14.98
C LYS A 147 -29.24 -39.59 16.13
N GLY A 148 -30.55 -39.49 16.02
CA GLY A 148 -31.48 -40.25 16.87
C GLY A 148 -31.54 -39.79 18.33
N GLY A 149 -32.76 -39.67 18.85
CA GLY A 149 -33.01 -39.21 20.21
C GLY A 149 -33.37 -37.73 20.30
N THR A 150 -33.49 -37.28 21.55
CA THR A 150 -33.94 -35.96 21.98
C THR A 150 -32.79 -34.97 22.14
N THR A 151 -31.65 -35.42 22.67
CA THR A 151 -30.44 -34.60 22.84
C THR A 151 -29.38 -35.14 21.90
N LEU A 152 -28.85 -34.27 21.03
CA LEU A 152 -27.79 -34.61 20.10
C LEU A 152 -26.67 -33.62 20.30
N ALA A 153 -25.48 -34.12 20.59
CA ALA A 153 -24.30 -33.29 20.77
C ALA A 153 -23.14 -33.85 19.94
N ALA A 154 -22.59 -33.01 19.07
CA ALA A 154 -21.45 -33.36 18.24
C ALA A 154 -20.40 -32.26 18.25
N GLY A 155 -19.15 -32.68 18.44
CA GLY A 155 -17.98 -31.82 18.37
C GLY A 155 -16.83 -32.52 17.65
N GLY A 156 -16.01 -31.78 16.94
CA GLY A 156 -14.83 -32.34 16.27
C GLY A 156 -13.87 -33.03 17.24
N ILE A 157 -13.78 -32.54 18.48
CA ILE A 157 -12.98 -33.15 19.55
C ILE A 157 -13.85 -33.95 20.51
N CYS A 158 -14.91 -33.33 21.07
CA CYS A 158 -15.71 -33.97 22.12
C CYS A 158 -17.21 -33.71 21.94
N GLY A 159 -18.04 -34.76 22.05
CA GLY A 159 -19.50 -34.59 22.02
C GLY A 159 -19.99 -33.77 23.22
N SER A 160 -19.54 -34.12 24.43
CA SER A 160 -19.76 -33.27 25.60
C SER A 160 -18.64 -33.39 26.65
N PRO A 161 -17.82 -32.33 26.84
CA PRO A 161 -16.95 -32.19 28.00
C PRO A 161 -17.70 -31.58 29.20
N GLN A 162 -17.47 -32.08 30.42
CA GLN A 162 -18.04 -31.44 31.61
C GLN A 162 -17.32 -30.15 32.00
N ASP A 163 -16.02 -30.24 32.30
CA ASP A 163 -15.36 -29.14 33.03
C ASP A 163 -13.99 -28.69 32.47
N ASN A 164 -13.26 -29.46 31.65
CA ASN A 164 -11.95 -29.04 31.14
C ASN A 164 -11.64 -29.58 29.72
N LEU A 165 -11.83 -28.74 28.72
CA LEU A 165 -11.38 -28.95 27.35
C LEU A 165 -10.34 -27.86 27.02
N SER A 166 -9.14 -28.19 26.57
CA SER A 166 -8.15 -27.14 26.23
C SER A 166 -7.04 -27.64 25.32
N ASN A 167 -6.39 -26.75 24.58
CA ASN A 167 -5.25 -27.06 23.71
C ASN A 167 -5.55 -28.16 22.69
N ASN A 168 -6.72 -28.11 22.03
CA ASN A 168 -7.12 -29.09 21.03
C ASN A 168 -7.26 -28.47 19.64
N LEU A 169 -7.10 -29.31 18.60
CA LEU A 169 -7.17 -28.92 17.20
C LEU A 169 -8.20 -29.76 16.42
N ALA A 170 -9.34 -29.15 16.09
CA ALA A 170 -10.40 -29.77 15.30
C ALA A 170 -10.15 -29.58 13.79
N LEU A 171 -9.82 -30.67 13.08
CA LEU A 171 -9.53 -30.70 11.65
C LEU A 171 -10.55 -31.52 10.86
N ASN A 172 -11.72 -31.75 11.47
CA ASN A 172 -12.75 -32.61 10.93
C ASN A 172 -13.32 -32.01 9.62
N GLY A 173 -13.46 -32.81 8.57
CA GLY A 173 -14.03 -32.29 7.32
C GLY A 173 -15.48 -31.81 7.46
N GLU A 174 -16.28 -32.51 8.28
CA GLU A 174 -17.68 -32.18 8.51
C GLU A 174 -18.16 -32.68 9.89
N ILE A 175 -18.97 -31.86 10.56
CA ILE A 175 -19.72 -32.18 11.77
C ILE A 175 -21.22 -32.11 11.44
N ILE A 176 -21.92 -33.23 11.62
CA ILE A 176 -23.31 -33.40 11.19
C ILE A 176 -24.20 -33.72 12.39
N GLY A 177 -25.32 -33.01 12.50
CA GLY A 177 -26.37 -33.30 13.46
C GLY A 177 -27.55 -32.34 13.34
N ARG A 178 -28.42 -32.34 14.35
CA ARG A 178 -29.52 -31.36 14.44
C ARG A 178 -29.62 -30.81 15.86
N GLY A 179 -30.19 -29.63 15.98
CA GLY A 179 -30.30 -28.94 17.26
C GLY A 179 -29.13 -27.99 17.50
N TYR A 180 -29.00 -27.55 18.74
CA TYR A 180 -28.10 -26.46 19.10
C TYR A 180 -26.66 -26.92 19.34
N PHE A 181 -26.44 -28.14 19.84
CA PHE A 181 -25.13 -28.61 20.34
C PHE A 181 -24.25 -29.25 19.25
N ILE A 182 -24.18 -28.62 18.07
CA ILE A 182 -23.38 -29.12 16.94
C ILE A 182 -22.36 -28.04 16.58
N HIS A 183 -21.09 -28.25 16.92
CA HIS A 183 -20.03 -27.26 16.72
C HIS A 183 -18.73 -27.91 16.26
N ARG A 184 -17.78 -27.08 15.81
CA ARG A 184 -16.48 -27.55 15.32
C ARG A 184 -15.65 -28.24 16.40
N VAL A 185 -15.65 -27.75 17.64
CA VAL A 185 -14.80 -28.30 18.71
C VAL A 185 -15.59 -29.19 19.67
N ARG A 186 -16.70 -28.70 20.25
CA ARG A 186 -17.51 -29.46 21.20
C ARG A 186 -19.02 -29.34 21.00
N GLY A 187 -19.78 -30.37 21.35
CA GLY A 187 -21.24 -30.28 21.31
C GLY A 187 -21.85 -29.52 22.49
N GLU A 188 -22.01 -30.18 23.63
CA GLU A 188 -22.59 -29.62 24.87
C GLU A 188 -21.54 -29.47 25.96
N GLY A 189 -21.66 -28.50 26.87
CA GLY A 189 -20.86 -28.44 28.10
C GLY A 189 -19.90 -27.25 28.14
N ARG A 190 -18.95 -27.28 29.06
CA ARG A 190 -18.04 -26.14 29.33
C ARG A 190 -16.68 -26.30 28.67
N ASP A 191 -16.05 -25.16 28.38
CA ASP A 191 -14.65 -25.06 27.95
C ASP A 191 -13.79 -24.61 29.13
N SER A 192 -12.52 -24.99 29.12
CA SER A 192 -11.48 -24.34 29.93
C SER A 192 -10.62 -23.35 29.14
N GLY A 193 -10.78 -23.29 27.82
CA GLY A 193 -10.16 -22.31 26.93
C GLY A 193 -8.96 -22.86 26.14
N SER A 194 -8.71 -22.27 24.97
CA SER A 194 -7.61 -22.56 24.04
C SER A 194 -7.80 -23.73 23.09
N ASN A 195 -8.93 -23.80 22.39
CA ASN A 195 -9.17 -24.75 21.31
C ASN A 195 -9.20 -24.05 19.96
N TYR A 196 -8.66 -24.73 18.95
CA TYR A 196 -8.57 -24.22 17.58
C TYR A 196 -9.25 -25.17 16.61
N ALA A 197 -9.76 -24.62 15.51
CA ALA A 197 -10.41 -25.39 14.47
C ALA A 197 -9.97 -24.89 13.10
N SER A 198 -9.83 -25.83 12.17
CA SER A 198 -9.66 -25.48 10.77
C SER A 198 -10.88 -24.71 10.27
N THR A 199 -10.62 -23.66 9.48
CA THR A 199 -11.68 -22.94 8.75
C THR A 199 -12.34 -23.79 7.65
N GLN A 200 -11.79 -24.97 7.34
CA GLN A 200 -12.43 -25.94 6.45
C GLN A 200 -13.47 -26.82 7.17
N THR A 201 -13.45 -26.88 8.51
CA THR A 201 -14.40 -27.69 9.29
C THR A 201 -15.80 -27.10 9.16
N LYS A 202 -16.69 -27.85 8.49
CA LYS A 202 -18.09 -27.43 8.30
C LYS A 202 -19.00 -28.00 9.37
N VAL A 203 -20.00 -27.22 9.75
CA VAL A 203 -21.11 -27.67 10.59
C VAL A 203 -22.37 -27.72 9.74
N ASN A 204 -22.94 -28.90 9.55
CA ASN A 204 -24.12 -29.13 8.71
C ASN A 204 -23.98 -28.49 7.31
N GLY A 205 -22.84 -28.74 6.66
CA GLY A 205 -22.50 -28.20 5.33
C GLY A 205 -22.14 -26.70 5.29
N SER A 206 -22.27 -25.97 6.41
CA SER A 206 -21.98 -24.53 6.47
C SER A 206 -20.58 -24.27 7.04
N PRO A 207 -19.79 -23.35 6.46
CA PRO A 207 -18.56 -22.89 7.10
C PRO A 207 -18.90 -22.16 8.40
N VAL A 208 -18.09 -22.38 9.42
CA VAL A 208 -18.19 -21.70 10.71
C VAL A 208 -16.86 -21.04 11.00
N HIS A 209 -16.92 -19.84 11.57
CA HIS A 209 -15.76 -19.02 11.90
C HIS A 209 -15.90 -18.48 13.31
N SER A 210 -14.80 -18.45 14.06
CA SER A 210 -14.74 -17.85 15.38
C SER A 210 -13.30 -17.42 15.66
N ASN A 211 -13.12 -16.31 16.38
CA ASN A 211 -11.82 -15.84 16.84
C ASN A 211 -11.62 -16.07 18.34
N ASP A 212 -12.56 -16.74 19.01
CA ASP A 212 -12.52 -17.02 20.44
C ASP A 212 -12.14 -18.50 20.67
N PRO A 213 -10.93 -18.76 21.20
CA PRO A 213 -10.47 -20.11 21.51
C PRO A 213 -11.31 -20.84 22.58
N SER A 214 -12.15 -20.12 23.33
CA SER A 214 -13.05 -20.70 24.35
C SER A 214 -14.47 -20.94 23.83
N SER A 215 -14.75 -20.51 22.60
CA SER A 215 -16.03 -20.74 21.94
C SER A 215 -16.23 -22.23 21.64
N TRP A 216 -17.48 -22.64 21.46
CA TRP A 216 -17.83 -24.03 21.15
C TRP A 216 -17.26 -24.50 19.80
N ASP A 217 -16.96 -23.53 18.94
CA ASP A 217 -16.38 -23.72 17.63
C ASP A 217 -14.85 -23.55 17.60
N GLY A 218 -14.21 -23.19 18.72
CA GLY A 218 -12.78 -22.86 18.79
C GLY A 218 -12.38 -21.66 17.93
N ALA A 219 -11.19 -21.13 18.13
CA ALA A 219 -10.65 -20.09 17.25
C ALA A 219 -10.23 -20.69 15.90
N ASP A 220 -10.40 -19.91 14.84
CA ASP A 220 -9.89 -20.22 13.52
C ASP A 220 -8.37 -20.29 13.56
N THR A 221 -7.82 -21.29 12.86
CA THR A 221 -6.38 -21.41 12.63
C THR A 221 -6.10 -21.80 11.17
N TRP A 222 -4.84 -21.67 10.76
CA TRP A 222 -4.39 -21.81 9.39
C TRP A 222 -3.07 -22.57 9.28
N LEU A 223 -2.74 -22.96 8.06
CA LEU A 223 -1.55 -23.75 7.76
C LEU A 223 -0.25 -23.11 8.29
N ASP A 224 -0.16 -21.79 8.26
CA ASP A 224 1.02 -21.03 8.68
C ASP A 224 1.01 -20.60 10.15
N THR A 225 -0.08 -20.83 10.90
CA THR A 225 -0.19 -20.39 12.29
C THR A 225 -0.55 -21.49 13.28
N PHE A 226 -1.08 -22.64 12.85
CA PHE A 226 -1.61 -23.65 13.78
C PHE A 226 -0.61 -24.18 14.82
N GLU A 227 0.67 -24.25 14.47
CA GLU A 227 1.71 -24.62 15.42
C GLU A 227 1.90 -23.54 16.50
N ASP A 228 2.00 -22.28 16.09
CA ASP A 228 2.15 -21.13 16.99
C ASP A 228 0.86 -20.88 17.81
N ASP A 229 -0.30 -21.10 17.22
CA ASP A 229 -1.60 -20.99 17.90
C ASP A 229 -1.71 -22.02 19.04
N LEU A 230 -1.19 -23.22 18.84
CA LEU A 230 -1.21 -24.29 19.84
C LEU A 230 -0.11 -24.14 20.90
N LYS A 231 1.09 -23.71 20.51
CA LYS A 231 2.23 -23.52 21.43
C LYS A 231 2.17 -22.19 22.17
N GLY A 232 1.74 -21.13 21.51
CA GLY A 232 1.73 -19.75 22.00
C GLY A 232 0.64 -19.44 23.04
N VAL A 233 -0.11 -20.45 23.49
CA VAL A 233 -1.10 -20.30 24.56
C VAL A 233 -0.43 -19.94 25.89
N SER A 234 0.66 -20.63 26.24
CA SER A 234 1.49 -20.36 27.41
C SER A 234 2.82 -21.12 27.33
N ASP A 235 3.79 -20.76 28.17
CA ASP A 235 5.06 -21.49 28.28
C ASP A 235 4.85 -22.98 28.61
N GLU A 236 3.81 -23.30 29.40
CA GLU A 236 3.43 -24.68 29.71
C GLU A 236 2.87 -25.42 28.50
N ALA A 237 2.06 -24.75 27.67
CA ALA A 237 1.51 -25.35 26.45
C ALA A 237 2.62 -25.60 25.43
N GLU A 238 3.53 -24.65 25.24
CA GLU A 238 4.71 -24.81 24.39
C GLU A 238 5.56 -26.01 24.86
N ALA A 239 5.85 -26.09 26.17
CA ALA A 239 6.61 -27.19 26.74
C ALA A 239 5.90 -28.55 26.54
N ALA A 240 4.59 -28.62 26.76
CA ALA A 240 3.80 -29.83 26.59
C ALA A 240 3.79 -30.31 25.12
N TRP A 241 3.51 -29.41 24.17
CA TRP A 241 3.55 -29.72 22.74
C TRP A 241 4.95 -30.16 22.29
N ASN A 242 6.01 -29.47 22.69
CA ASN A 242 7.37 -29.81 22.28
C ASN A 242 7.87 -31.12 22.90
N ALA A 243 7.48 -31.43 24.15
CA ALA A 243 7.91 -32.63 24.85
C ALA A 243 7.32 -33.89 24.23
N ALA A 244 6.01 -33.89 23.95
CA ALA A 244 5.27 -35.09 23.57
C ALA A 244 5.00 -35.22 22.06
N TRP A 245 5.33 -34.22 21.26
CA TRP A 245 5.09 -34.24 19.81
C TRP A 245 6.35 -33.91 19.01
N THR A 246 6.41 -34.47 17.81
CA THR A 246 7.40 -34.16 16.77
C THR A 246 6.72 -33.34 15.68
N TRP A 247 7.20 -32.13 15.46
CA TRP A 247 6.71 -31.21 14.43
C TRP A 247 7.58 -31.33 13.18
N THR A 248 6.95 -31.46 12.02
CA THR A 248 7.62 -31.56 10.73
C THR A 248 6.98 -30.59 9.77
N ASP A 249 7.79 -29.78 9.08
CA ASP A 249 7.32 -28.74 8.17
C ASP A 249 6.26 -29.26 7.18
N GLY A 250 5.11 -28.58 7.15
CA GLY A 250 4.00 -28.91 6.26
C GLY A 250 3.21 -30.18 6.64
N LYS A 251 3.48 -30.80 7.79
CA LYS A 251 2.78 -31.99 8.28
C LYS A 251 2.05 -31.70 9.60
N LEU A 252 1.07 -32.53 9.94
CA LEU A 252 0.54 -32.57 11.30
C LEU A 252 1.57 -33.21 12.26
N PRO A 253 1.58 -32.81 13.55
CA PRO A 253 2.53 -33.33 14.52
C PRO A 253 2.28 -34.82 14.79
N GLN A 254 3.35 -35.58 14.98
CA GLN A 254 3.31 -37.00 15.36
C GLN A 254 3.63 -37.17 16.84
N LEU A 255 3.00 -38.13 17.50
CA LEU A 255 3.27 -38.39 18.92
C LEU A 255 4.69 -38.91 19.12
N LYS A 256 5.33 -38.54 20.21
CA LYS A 256 6.49 -39.23 20.77
C LYS A 256 6.04 -40.36 21.69
N MET A 257 6.91 -41.34 21.90
CA MET A 257 6.67 -42.48 22.79
C MET A 257 7.14 -42.13 24.19
N ILE A 258 6.34 -42.40 25.21
CA ILE A 258 6.80 -42.29 26.60
C ILE A 258 7.74 -43.47 26.91
N THR A 259 8.98 -43.20 27.30
CA THR A 259 10.01 -44.21 27.58
C THR A 259 10.25 -44.48 29.06
N GLY A 260 9.73 -43.61 29.93
CA GLY A 260 9.90 -43.69 31.37
C GLY A 260 9.43 -42.41 32.03
N GLU A 261 9.89 -42.18 33.25
CA GLU A 261 9.61 -40.96 34.03
C GLU A 261 10.93 -40.41 34.57
N ASP A 262 11.03 -39.09 34.71
CA ASP A 262 12.16 -38.41 35.34
C ASP A 262 12.07 -38.46 36.87
N THR A 263 13.00 -37.79 37.54
CA THR A 263 13.06 -37.77 39.02
C THR A 263 11.87 -37.08 39.68
N ASP A 264 11.15 -36.24 38.94
CA ASP A 264 10.00 -35.48 39.40
C ASP A 264 8.68 -36.19 39.03
N GLY A 265 8.76 -37.35 38.35
CA GLY A 265 7.61 -38.13 37.90
C GLY A 265 7.01 -37.63 36.58
N ASN A 266 7.70 -36.76 35.85
CA ASN A 266 7.25 -36.33 34.53
C ASN A 266 7.65 -37.36 33.47
N PRO A 267 6.84 -37.57 32.42
CA PRO A 267 7.18 -38.49 31.36
C PRO A 267 8.46 -38.07 30.62
N THR A 268 9.32 -39.04 30.33
CA THR A 268 10.42 -38.90 29.37
C THR A 268 10.00 -39.48 28.02
N TYR A 269 10.51 -38.90 26.94
CA TYR A 269 10.06 -39.18 25.58
C TYR A 269 11.19 -39.69 24.69
N GLY A 270 10.86 -40.66 23.84
CA GLY A 270 11.67 -41.11 22.72
C GLY A 270 10.82 -41.23 21.46
N ASP A 271 11.42 -41.65 20.37
CA ASP A 271 10.71 -41.79 19.10
C ASP A 271 9.93 -43.11 19.04
N TRP A 272 8.78 -43.07 18.37
CA TRP A 272 8.15 -44.31 17.92
C TRP A 272 9.03 -44.97 16.85
N THR A 273 8.86 -46.28 16.68
CA THR A 273 9.43 -46.98 15.53
C THR A 273 8.99 -46.29 14.24
N SER A 274 9.91 -46.10 13.29
CA SER A 274 9.61 -45.47 12.01
C SER A 274 8.41 -46.15 11.33
N ASP A 275 7.63 -45.36 10.59
CA ASP A 275 6.43 -45.80 9.86
C ASP A 275 5.26 -46.33 10.72
N THR A 276 5.34 -46.21 12.05
CA THR A 276 4.25 -46.65 12.96
C THR A 276 3.07 -45.69 12.96
N GLN A 277 3.35 -44.40 12.78
CA GLN A 277 2.34 -43.35 12.67
C GLN A 277 2.32 -42.81 11.24
N PRO A 278 1.13 -42.51 10.68
CA PRO A 278 1.03 -41.90 9.37
C PRO A 278 1.62 -40.48 9.39
N LEU A 279 2.23 -40.09 8.27
CA LEU A 279 2.65 -38.71 8.03
C LEU A 279 1.55 -37.98 7.26
N ILE A 280 0.89 -37.01 7.92
CA ILE A 280 -0.32 -36.38 7.39
C ILE A 280 0.02 -35.00 6.85
N ASP A 281 -0.36 -34.73 5.60
CA ASP A 281 -0.21 -33.40 4.99
C ASP A 281 -1.15 -32.39 5.64
N ALA A 282 -0.59 -31.37 6.30
CA ALA A 282 -1.36 -30.28 6.87
C ALA A 282 -2.11 -29.43 5.82
N PRO A 283 -1.58 -29.13 4.61
CA PRO A 283 -2.26 -28.30 3.62
C PRO A 283 -3.61 -28.83 3.13
N GLY A 284 -3.86 -30.15 3.26
CA GLY A 284 -5.14 -30.76 2.91
C GLY A 284 -6.23 -30.55 3.96
N LEU A 285 -5.87 -30.13 5.17
CA LEU A 285 -6.76 -29.98 6.33
C LEU A 285 -6.81 -28.54 6.84
N LEU A 286 -5.74 -27.77 6.63
CA LEU A 286 -5.61 -26.37 7.02
C LEU A 286 -5.36 -25.53 5.75
N PRO A 287 -6.22 -24.53 5.46
CA PRO A 287 -5.98 -23.65 4.34
C PRO A 287 -4.90 -22.62 4.69
N ALA A 288 -4.26 -22.08 3.65
CA ALA A 288 -3.46 -20.87 3.80
C ALA A 288 -4.37 -19.68 4.14
N ARG A 289 -3.85 -18.74 4.95
CA ARG A 289 -4.52 -17.45 5.16
C ARG A 289 -4.63 -16.67 3.85
N PRO A 290 -5.69 -15.88 3.68
CA PRO A 290 -5.78 -14.98 2.55
C PRO A 290 -4.72 -13.89 2.64
N LYS A 291 -4.28 -13.41 1.49
CA LYS A 291 -3.24 -12.40 1.36
C LYS A 291 -3.79 -11.04 0.97
N LEU A 292 -3.17 -9.99 1.48
CA LEU A 292 -3.37 -8.63 1.03
C LEU A 292 -2.41 -8.35 -0.13
N TYR A 293 -2.95 -7.83 -1.23
CA TYR A 293 -2.19 -7.32 -2.37
C TYR A 293 -2.44 -5.84 -2.58
N ILE A 294 -1.39 -5.07 -2.84
CA ILE A 294 -1.46 -3.63 -3.02
C ILE A 294 -1.05 -3.29 -4.45
N VAL A 295 -2.05 -2.94 -5.26
CA VAL A 295 -1.92 -2.67 -6.70
C VAL A 295 -2.04 -1.17 -6.94
N GLN A 296 -0.99 -0.44 -6.60
CA GLN A 296 -0.95 1.01 -6.78
C GLN A 296 -0.49 1.41 -8.19
N PRO A 297 -1.02 2.51 -8.74
CA PRO A 297 -0.48 3.08 -9.97
C PRO A 297 0.98 3.53 -9.76
N ALA A 298 1.83 3.33 -10.76
CA ALA A 298 3.26 3.67 -10.69
C ALA A 298 3.55 5.17 -10.46
N LYS A 299 2.55 6.05 -10.63
CA LYS A 299 2.64 7.50 -10.41
C LYS A 299 1.44 7.98 -9.61
N GLY A 300 1.67 8.98 -8.76
CA GLY A 300 0.63 9.80 -8.16
C GLY A 300 0.56 9.78 -6.63
N GLY A 301 1.04 8.72 -5.99
CA GLY A 301 1.08 8.65 -4.53
C GLY A 301 1.39 7.25 -4.03
N LYS A 302 1.23 7.06 -2.71
CA LYS A 302 1.34 5.77 -2.02
C LYS A 302 0.11 5.50 -1.17
N LEU A 303 -0.24 4.23 -1.00
CA LEU A 303 -1.17 3.74 0.02
C LEU A 303 -0.39 2.89 1.04
N GLN A 304 -0.59 3.19 2.31
CA GLN A 304 -0.16 2.37 3.44
C GLN A 304 -1.37 1.71 4.06
N VAL A 305 -1.21 0.45 4.47
CA VAL A 305 -2.26 -0.34 5.10
C VAL A 305 -1.76 -0.77 6.47
N PHE A 306 -2.61 -0.62 7.49
CA PHE A 306 -2.30 -0.98 8.87
C PHE A 306 -3.37 -1.91 9.40
N ASP A 307 -3.04 -2.74 10.39
CA ASP A 307 -4.04 -3.30 11.29
C ASP A 307 -4.57 -2.18 12.19
N GLU A 308 -5.88 -1.90 12.15
CA GLU A 308 -6.52 -0.84 12.94
C GLU A 308 -6.33 -1.05 14.45
N ALA A 309 -6.32 -2.31 14.92
CA ALA A 309 -6.25 -2.61 16.33
C ALA A 309 -4.85 -2.40 16.91
N THR A 310 -3.81 -2.78 16.17
CA THR A 310 -2.42 -2.75 16.64
C THR A 310 -1.63 -1.54 16.11
N GLY A 311 -2.09 -0.91 15.02
CA GLY A 311 -1.38 0.16 14.31
C GLY A 311 -0.15 -0.32 13.52
N LEU A 312 0.05 -1.63 13.39
CA LEU A 312 1.19 -2.21 12.68
C LEU A 312 0.98 -2.18 11.16
N ASP A 313 2.04 -1.87 10.42
CA ASP A 313 2.06 -1.90 8.95
C ASP A 313 1.80 -3.32 8.42
N ILE A 314 0.90 -3.44 7.44
CA ILE A 314 0.68 -4.66 6.66
C ILE A 314 1.19 -4.41 5.24
N LEU A 315 2.17 -5.20 4.81
CA LEU A 315 2.83 -5.03 3.52
C LEU A 315 2.16 -5.85 2.42
N ASP A 316 2.49 -5.51 1.17
CA ASP A 316 2.05 -6.24 -0.01
C ASP A 316 2.47 -7.72 0.03
N GLY A 317 1.53 -8.62 -0.30
CA GLY A 317 1.70 -10.07 -0.30
C GLY A 317 1.63 -10.74 1.08
N TYR A 318 1.41 -9.98 2.16
CA TYR A 318 1.32 -10.54 3.51
C TYR A 318 0.03 -11.31 3.70
N ALA A 319 0.12 -12.45 4.39
CA ALA A 319 -1.02 -13.19 4.87
C ALA A 319 -1.68 -12.46 6.05
N VAL A 320 -3.00 -12.31 6.01
CA VAL A 320 -3.75 -11.54 7.01
C VAL A 320 -4.94 -12.36 7.48
N THR A 321 -5.14 -12.40 8.79
CA THR A 321 -6.28 -13.09 9.39
C THR A 321 -7.60 -12.43 8.98
N PRO A 322 -8.58 -13.19 8.44
CA PRO A 322 -9.90 -12.68 8.12
C PRO A 322 -10.56 -11.97 9.31
N GLY A 323 -11.32 -10.92 9.03
CA GLY A 323 -12.00 -10.11 10.05
C GLY A 323 -11.14 -9.02 10.69
N ILE A 324 -9.80 -9.05 10.54
CA ILE A 324 -8.95 -7.89 10.91
C ILE A 324 -9.42 -6.67 10.13
N THR A 325 -9.67 -5.57 10.85
CA THR A 325 -10.04 -4.30 10.22
C THR A 325 -8.76 -3.61 9.75
N LEU A 326 -8.66 -3.38 8.44
CA LEU A 326 -7.53 -2.73 7.81
C LEU A 326 -7.77 -1.23 7.73
N SER A 327 -6.78 -0.45 8.15
CA SER A 327 -6.75 1.01 8.11
C SER A 327 -5.98 1.49 6.88
N LEU A 328 -6.56 2.40 6.11
CA LEU A 328 -6.05 2.84 4.81
C LEU A 328 -5.59 4.30 4.86
N LYS A 329 -4.32 4.54 4.55
CA LYS A 329 -3.73 5.89 4.56
C LYS A 329 -3.11 6.25 3.20
N PRO A 330 -3.59 7.29 2.52
CA PRO A 330 -3.01 7.73 1.26
C PRO A 330 -1.95 8.82 1.48
N SER A 331 -0.95 8.86 0.61
CA SER A 331 0.05 9.92 0.54
C SER A 331 0.21 10.34 -0.91
N ALA A 332 -0.40 11.47 -1.30
CA ALA A 332 -0.31 11.97 -2.66
C ALA A 332 1.09 12.55 -2.95
N ALA A 333 1.61 12.27 -4.14
CA ALA A 333 2.82 12.91 -4.64
C ALA A 333 2.54 14.36 -5.04
N ASN A 334 3.61 15.17 -5.20
CA ASN A 334 3.49 16.56 -5.66
C ASN A 334 2.70 16.64 -6.98
N ASN A 335 1.77 17.60 -7.06
CA ASN A 335 0.87 17.81 -8.22
C ASN A 335 -0.10 16.64 -8.46
N TYR A 336 -0.43 15.86 -7.43
CA TYR A 336 -1.51 14.87 -7.49
C TYR A 336 -2.49 15.09 -6.35
N ARG A 337 -3.75 14.75 -6.62
CA ARG A 337 -4.84 14.74 -5.65
C ARG A 337 -5.30 13.31 -5.45
N PHE A 338 -5.50 12.90 -4.20
CA PHE A 338 -6.13 11.62 -3.86
C PHE A 338 -7.62 11.64 -4.23
N ASP A 339 -8.09 10.61 -4.92
CA ASP A 339 -9.50 10.50 -5.36
C ASP A 339 -10.30 9.46 -4.56
N GLY A 340 -9.65 8.41 -4.03
CA GLY A 340 -10.33 7.38 -3.26
C GLY A 340 -9.59 6.03 -3.22
N PHE A 341 -10.11 5.13 -2.39
CA PHE A 341 -9.66 3.75 -2.27
C PHE A 341 -10.57 2.80 -3.03
N PHE A 342 -9.98 1.74 -3.56
CA PHE A 342 -10.67 0.72 -4.33
C PHE A 342 -10.19 -0.67 -3.92
N SER A 343 -11.11 -1.63 -3.92
CA SER A 343 -10.85 -3.04 -3.65
C SER A 343 -11.24 -3.93 -4.82
N GLY A 344 -10.69 -5.14 -4.82
CA GLY A 344 -10.96 -6.18 -5.81
C GLY A 344 -10.60 -7.57 -5.30
N THR A 345 -11.01 -8.59 -6.06
CA THR A 345 -10.70 -10.01 -5.81
C THR A 345 -9.62 -10.56 -6.73
N THR A 346 -9.08 -9.74 -7.64
CA THR A 346 -7.94 -10.04 -8.50
C THR A 346 -7.18 -8.76 -8.80
N ALA A 347 -5.96 -8.89 -9.35
CA ALA A 347 -5.13 -7.73 -9.74
C ALA A 347 -5.80 -6.85 -10.81
N ASP A 348 -6.63 -7.43 -11.68
CA ASP A 348 -7.26 -6.73 -12.81
C ASP A 348 -8.62 -6.08 -12.45
N ASP A 349 -9.20 -6.42 -11.29
CA ASP A 349 -10.54 -5.98 -10.88
C ASP A 349 -10.56 -5.10 -9.62
N VAL A 350 -9.57 -4.21 -9.48
CA VAL A 350 -9.54 -3.27 -8.35
C VAL A 350 -10.39 -2.03 -8.67
N THR A 351 -11.70 -2.26 -8.74
CA THR A 351 -12.69 -1.30 -9.25
C THR A 351 -13.78 -0.94 -8.24
N THR A 352 -13.95 -1.71 -7.17
CA THR A 352 -15.01 -1.50 -6.18
C THR A 352 -14.61 -0.38 -5.21
N PRO A 353 -15.35 0.74 -5.12
CA PRO A 353 -15.01 1.81 -4.17
C PRO A 353 -15.10 1.36 -2.72
N VAL A 354 -14.11 1.71 -1.90
CA VAL A 354 -14.13 1.49 -0.45
C VAL A 354 -14.72 2.72 0.24
N SER A 355 -15.79 2.52 1.00
CA SER A 355 -16.44 3.58 1.77
C SER A 355 -15.66 3.89 3.04
N GLY A 356 -15.01 5.06 3.10
CA GLY A 356 -14.26 5.51 4.26
C GLY A 356 -12.77 5.15 4.19
N THR A 357 -12.14 4.99 5.35
CA THR A 357 -10.70 4.74 5.48
C THR A 357 -10.39 3.36 6.06
N THR A 358 -11.39 2.49 6.19
CA THR A 358 -11.21 1.14 6.72
C THR A 358 -11.94 0.08 5.90
N ILE A 359 -11.44 -1.15 5.92
CA ILE A 359 -12.06 -2.31 5.27
C ILE A 359 -11.71 -3.59 6.03
N PRO A 360 -12.65 -4.51 6.32
CA PRO A 360 -12.32 -5.78 6.94
C PRO A 360 -11.62 -6.71 5.93
N MET A 361 -10.62 -7.45 6.39
CA MET A 361 -9.98 -8.51 5.61
C MET A 361 -11.00 -9.64 5.34
N PRO A 362 -11.30 -9.99 4.08
CA PRO A 362 -12.21 -11.09 3.77
C PRO A 362 -11.54 -12.46 3.97
N ALA A 363 -12.34 -13.53 3.86
CA ALA A 363 -11.85 -14.92 3.90
C ALA A 363 -11.12 -15.38 2.61
N ALA A 364 -10.96 -14.48 1.64
CA ALA A 364 -10.24 -14.69 0.40
C ALA A 364 -9.22 -13.56 0.22
N ASP A 365 -8.28 -13.73 -0.71
CA ASP A 365 -7.29 -12.70 -1.02
C ASP A 365 -7.97 -11.35 -1.36
N LEU A 366 -7.34 -10.26 -0.94
CA LEU A 366 -7.86 -8.90 -1.08
C LEU A 366 -6.86 -8.05 -1.86
N TRP A 367 -7.31 -7.43 -2.95
CA TRP A 367 -6.52 -6.46 -3.70
C TRP A 367 -6.99 -5.05 -3.37
N LEU A 368 -6.06 -4.16 -3.04
CA LEU A 368 -6.33 -2.76 -2.71
C LEU A 368 -5.53 -1.79 -3.58
N SER A 369 -6.14 -0.65 -3.88
CA SER A 369 -5.49 0.44 -4.60
C SER A 369 -5.97 1.80 -4.10
N ALA A 370 -5.08 2.80 -4.14
CA ALA A 370 -5.43 4.21 -4.01
C ALA A 370 -5.28 4.88 -5.37
N ARG A 371 -6.28 5.66 -5.78
CA ARG A 371 -6.25 6.41 -7.04
C ARG A 371 -5.89 7.87 -6.80
N PHE A 372 -5.09 8.39 -7.72
CA PHE A 372 -4.60 9.76 -7.69
C PHE A 372 -4.74 10.40 -9.08
N THR A 373 -5.25 11.63 -9.13
CA THR A 373 -5.37 12.41 -10.36
C THR A 373 -4.31 13.51 -10.38
N TYR A 374 -3.61 13.65 -11.51
CA TYR A 374 -2.65 14.74 -11.71
C TYR A 374 -3.35 16.10 -11.75
N VAL A 375 -2.82 17.07 -11.02
CA VAL A 375 -3.28 18.45 -10.97
C VAL A 375 -2.12 19.35 -11.37
N ALA A 376 -2.23 19.99 -12.55
CA ALA A 376 -1.17 20.85 -13.05
C ALA A 376 -0.94 22.07 -12.12
N PRO A 377 0.32 22.46 -11.84
CA PRO A 377 0.60 23.66 -11.08
C PRO A 377 0.14 24.92 -11.85
N PRO A 378 -0.22 26.00 -11.15
CA PRO A 378 -0.59 27.26 -11.80
C PRO A 378 0.61 27.84 -12.57
N PRO A 379 0.40 28.51 -13.71
CA PRO A 379 1.47 29.20 -14.43
C PRO A 379 2.05 30.35 -13.58
N PRO A 380 3.35 30.64 -13.70
CA PRO A 380 3.97 31.76 -12.98
C PRO A 380 3.36 33.11 -13.43
N PRO A 381 3.28 34.12 -12.53
CA PRO A 381 2.76 35.44 -12.88
C PRO A 381 3.69 36.16 -13.87
N THR A 382 3.10 36.78 -14.90
CA THR A 382 3.82 37.63 -15.85
C THR A 382 4.11 39.00 -15.22
N VAL A 383 5.37 39.44 -15.23
CA VAL A 383 5.80 40.74 -14.69
C VAL A 383 5.85 41.77 -15.81
N TYR A 384 5.37 42.98 -15.55
CA TYR A 384 5.37 44.11 -16.50
C TYR A 384 6.10 45.31 -15.91
N HIS A 385 6.75 46.09 -16.77
CA HIS A 385 7.45 47.34 -16.47
C HIS A 385 6.99 48.46 -17.41
N THR A 386 7.27 49.70 -17.02
CA THR A 386 6.89 50.90 -17.77
C THR A 386 8.09 51.52 -18.46
N VAL A 387 7.98 51.76 -19.77
CA VAL A 387 8.95 52.58 -20.52
C VAL A 387 8.32 53.93 -20.81
N THR A 388 8.96 55.02 -20.38
CA THR A 388 8.49 56.39 -20.59
C THR A 388 9.27 57.05 -21.72
N LEU A 389 8.54 57.47 -22.76
CA LEU A 389 9.09 58.17 -23.92
C LEU A 389 8.77 59.67 -23.83
N PRO A 390 9.77 60.57 -23.89
CA PRO A 390 9.58 61.99 -23.61
C PRO A 390 8.95 62.70 -24.82
N ALA A 391 8.22 63.78 -24.54
CA ALA A 391 7.86 64.76 -25.55
C ALA A 391 8.97 65.79 -25.63
N VAL A 392 9.57 65.96 -26.81
CA VAL A 392 10.67 66.91 -27.04
C VAL A 392 10.32 67.85 -28.20
N GLU A 393 10.79 69.08 -28.11
CA GLU A 393 10.62 70.06 -29.18
C GLU A 393 11.62 69.77 -30.33
N GLY A 394 11.17 69.85 -31.58
CA GLY A 394 12.01 69.66 -32.76
C GLY A 394 12.13 68.21 -33.26
N ALA A 395 11.47 67.25 -32.62
CA ALA A 395 11.41 65.87 -33.11
C ALA A 395 10.12 65.17 -32.70
N VAL A 396 9.67 64.22 -33.51
CA VAL A 396 8.55 63.33 -33.21
C VAL A 396 9.02 61.90 -33.03
N THR A 397 8.39 61.20 -32.08
CA THR A 397 8.63 59.79 -31.83
C THR A 397 7.46 58.91 -32.30
N ASN A 398 7.78 57.69 -32.72
CA ASN A 398 6.80 56.64 -33.02
C ASN A 398 7.17 55.34 -32.27
N PRO A 399 6.37 54.88 -31.30
CA PRO A 399 5.06 55.41 -30.91
C PRO A 399 5.17 56.78 -30.23
N ARG A 400 4.05 57.51 -30.07
CA ARG A 400 4.03 58.89 -29.57
C ARG A 400 4.64 59.00 -28.17
N PRO A 401 5.04 60.18 -27.69
CA PRO A 401 5.44 60.36 -26.30
C PRO A 401 4.38 59.84 -25.31
N GLY A 402 4.82 59.18 -24.24
CA GLY A 402 3.94 58.53 -23.25
C GLY A 402 4.57 57.34 -22.56
N SER A 403 3.79 56.68 -21.71
CA SER A 403 4.20 55.50 -20.93
C SER A 403 3.68 54.20 -21.55
N TYR A 404 4.57 53.21 -21.67
CA TYR A 404 4.30 51.94 -22.34
C TYR A 404 4.55 50.76 -21.40
N THR A 405 3.54 49.92 -21.22
CA THR A 405 3.66 48.69 -20.43
C THR A 405 4.27 47.58 -21.28
N ILE A 406 5.39 47.01 -20.81
CA ILE A 406 6.19 46.02 -21.51
C ILE A 406 6.45 44.83 -20.57
N GLU A 407 6.25 43.61 -21.06
CA GLU A 407 6.57 42.38 -20.31
C GLU A 407 8.07 42.32 -20.00
N ALA A 408 8.44 41.94 -18.78
CA ALA A 408 9.82 41.88 -18.33
C ALA A 408 10.71 41.05 -19.29
N GLY A 409 11.87 41.60 -19.65
CA GLY A 409 12.83 41.00 -20.58
C GLY A 409 12.53 41.27 -22.07
N ARG A 410 11.38 41.87 -22.41
CA ARG A 410 11.11 42.29 -23.81
C ARG A 410 11.92 43.53 -24.20
N THR A 411 11.92 43.80 -25.50
CA THR A 411 12.56 44.98 -26.09
C THR A 411 11.49 46.01 -26.44
N PHE A 412 11.66 47.25 -25.97
CA PHE A 412 10.85 48.37 -26.44
C PHE A 412 11.50 49.00 -27.67
N ARG A 413 10.69 49.28 -28.70
CA ARG A 413 11.15 49.81 -29.99
C ARG A 413 10.43 51.12 -30.27
N PHE A 414 11.19 52.14 -30.65
CA PHE A 414 10.64 53.39 -31.17
C PHE A 414 11.50 53.96 -32.29
N TYR A 415 10.96 54.94 -33.01
CA TYR A 415 11.64 55.71 -34.05
C TYR A 415 11.65 57.17 -33.66
N LEU A 416 12.69 57.90 -34.04
CA LEU A 416 12.84 59.34 -33.86
C LEU A 416 12.97 59.99 -35.24
N THR A 417 12.14 60.99 -35.52
CA THR A 417 12.20 61.77 -36.76
C THR A 417 12.33 63.24 -36.40
N LEU A 418 13.34 63.93 -36.93
CA LEU A 418 13.57 65.35 -36.70
C LEU A 418 12.62 66.20 -37.54
N ASP A 419 12.17 67.33 -36.99
CA ASP A 419 11.45 68.34 -37.74
C ASP A 419 12.38 69.04 -38.74
N THR A 420 11.85 69.57 -39.84
CA THR A 420 12.65 70.25 -40.89
C THR A 420 13.47 71.42 -40.35
N ALA A 421 12.98 72.11 -39.32
CA ALA A 421 13.68 73.24 -38.68
C ALA A 421 14.83 72.81 -37.75
N TYR A 422 14.97 71.50 -37.48
CA TYR A 422 15.97 70.90 -36.60
C TYR A 422 16.80 69.84 -37.34
N SER A 423 16.70 69.77 -38.68
CA SER A 423 17.29 68.70 -39.51
C SER A 423 18.82 68.59 -39.44
N GLU A 424 19.51 69.62 -38.95
CA GLU A 424 20.96 69.61 -38.72
C GLU A 424 21.35 69.10 -37.31
N SER A 425 20.37 68.78 -36.46
CA SER A 425 20.61 68.24 -35.12
C SER A 425 21.20 66.82 -35.16
N GLN A 426 22.04 66.51 -34.17
CA GLN A 426 22.53 65.16 -33.90
C GLN A 426 21.95 64.68 -32.57
N PRO A 427 20.75 64.08 -32.57
CA PRO A 427 20.08 63.69 -31.34
C PRO A 427 20.88 62.63 -30.59
N VAL A 428 20.95 62.79 -29.26
CA VAL A 428 21.55 61.81 -28.35
C VAL A 428 20.43 61.21 -27.52
N VAL A 429 20.18 59.91 -27.73
CA VAL A 429 19.15 59.17 -27.00
C VAL A 429 19.79 58.41 -25.86
N THR A 430 19.40 58.71 -24.63
CA THR A 430 19.87 58.01 -23.43
C THR A 430 18.72 57.46 -22.59
N THR A 431 19.02 56.69 -21.57
CA THR A 431 18.05 56.21 -20.58
C THR A 431 18.48 56.56 -19.16
N ASP A 432 17.56 56.54 -18.20
CA ASP A 432 17.88 56.62 -16.76
C ASP A 432 18.83 55.51 -16.26
N ARG A 433 18.88 54.38 -16.98
CA ARG A 433 19.88 53.31 -16.79
C ARG A 433 21.32 53.67 -17.21
N GLY A 434 21.54 54.84 -17.80
CA GLY A 434 22.84 55.27 -18.34
C GLY A 434 23.20 54.64 -19.69
N GLU A 435 22.26 54.00 -20.38
CA GLU A 435 22.48 53.47 -21.72
C GLU A 435 22.41 54.59 -22.75
N THR A 436 23.24 54.54 -23.79
CA THR A 436 23.07 55.38 -24.99
C THR A 436 22.56 54.51 -26.12
N LEU A 437 21.39 54.85 -26.66
CA LEU A 437 20.74 54.10 -27.73
C LEU A 437 21.12 54.69 -29.09
N THR A 438 21.62 53.86 -29.99
CA THR A 438 21.91 54.25 -31.37
C THR A 438 20.82 53.75 -32.32
N ALA A 439 20.41 54.58 -33.26
CA ALA A 439 19.50 54.16 -34.32
C ALA A 439 20.08 52.98 -35.10
N ARG A 440 19.31 51.90 -35.23
CA ARG A 440 19.72 50.71 -35.95
C ARG A 440 19.84 51.02 -37.45
N SER A 441 20.99 50.71 -38.04
CA SER A 441 21.31 51.06 -39.44
C SER A 441 20.35 50.49 -40.50
N SER A 442 19.60 49.43 -40.19
CA SER A 442 18.68 48.79 -41.14
C SER A 442 17.38 49.57 -41.36
N ASP A 443 16.85 50.21 -40.32
CA ASP A 443 15.51 50.80 -40.33
C ASP A 443 15.35 52.05 -39.45
N GLY A 444 16.43 52.53 -38.83
CA GLY A 444 16.43 53.72 -37.97
C GLY A 444 15.79 53.50 -36.60
N ALA A 445 15.46 52.26 -36.22
CA ALA A 445 14.81 51.96 -34.95
C ALA A 445 15.76 52.09 -33.76
N TYR A 446 15.32 52.71 -32.68
CA TYR A 446 15.95 52.65 -31.36
C TYR A 446 15.38 51.46 -30.59
N LEU A 447 16.27 50.63 -30.05
CA LEU A 447 15.90 49.38 -29.36
C LEU A 447 16.38 49.42 -27.91
N LEU A 448 15.44 49.60 -26.98
CA LEU A 448 15.67 49.43 -25.56
C LEU A 448 15.50 47.94 -25.21
N LYS A 449 16.61 47.21 -25.14
CA LYS A 449 16.61 45.77 -24.90
C LYS A 449 16.50 45.46 -23.40
N ASN A 450 15.97 44.26 -23.10
CA ASN A 450 15.92 43.70 -21.74
C ASN A 450 15.33 44.67 -20.72
N VAL A 451 14.06 45.04 -20.89
CA VAL A 451 13.34 45.87 -19.92
C VAL A 451 13.04 45.01 -18.68
N LEU A 452 13.86 45.12 -17.63
CA LEU A 452 13.75 44.35 -16.37
C LEU A 452 13.30 45.23 -15.18
N GLY A 453 12.99 46.49 -15.45
CA GLY A 453 12.56 47.53 -14.51
C GLY A 453 11.93 48.66 -15.31
N ASP A 454 11.32 49.64 -14.63
CA ASP A 454 10.84 50.85 -15.29
C ASP A 454 12.03 51.63 -15.87
N VAL A 455 11.86 52.22 -17.05
CA VAL A 455 12.93 52.93 -17.77
C VAL A 455 12.40 54.22 -18.38
N GLU A 456 13.04 55.34 -18.06
CA GLU A 456 12.83 56.62 -18.74
C GLU A 456 13.84 56.79 -19.88
N ILE A 457 13.36 57.25 -21.04
CA ILE A 457 14.18 57.63 -22.19
C ILE A 457 14.35 59.14 -22.20
N TYR A 458 15.54 59.63 -22.52
CA TYR A 458 15.86 61.04 -22.73
C TYR A 458 16.35 61.25 -24.18
N ILE A 459 15.96 62.37 -24.78
CA ILE A 459 16.34 62.74 -26.15
C ILE A 459 16.88 64.17 -26.10
N ASP A 460 18.21 64.30 -26.20
CA ASP A 460 18.93 65.57 -26.17
C ASP A 460 19.58 65.89 -27.51
N GLY A 461 20.27 67.03 -27.61
CA GLY A 461 21.04 67.39 -28.82
C GLY A 461 20.20 67.93 -29.97
N LEU A 462 18.98 68.39 -29.68
CA LEU A 462 18.08 69.04 -30.64
C LEU A 462 18.27 70.55 -30.60
N TYR A 463 18.74 71.14 -31.71
CA TYR A 463 18.95 72.58 -31.87
C TYR A 463 18.31 73.08 -33.19
N PRO A 464 17.68 74.27 -33.20
CA PRO A 464 17.18 74.86 -34.44
C PRO A 464 18.31 75.11 -35.44
N ASN A 465 18.06 74.89 -36.72
CA ASN A 465 19.01 75.17 -37.80
C ASN A 465 19.41 76.66 -37.79
N LEU A 466 20.70 76.95 -37.98
CA LEU A 466 21.19 78.33 -38.01
C LEU A 466 20.80 79.01 -39.34
N PRO A 467 20.34 80.27 -39.32
CA PRO A 467 20.04 81.00 -40.56
C PRO A 467 21.33 81.28 -41.34
N VAL A 468 21.41 80.81 -42.59
CA VAL A 468 22.48 81.21 -43.52
C VAL A 468 22.19 82.62 -44.08
N ALA A 469 23.02 83.59 -43.73
CA ALA A 469 22.96 84.95 -44.28
C ALA A 469 23.87 85.06 -45.52
N ASN A 470 23.28 85.28 -46.70
CA ASN A 470 24.02 85.73 -47.89
C ASN A 470 23.81 87.24 -48.05
N GLU A 471 24.81 88.05 -47.70
CA GLU A 471 24.81 89.51 -47.95
C GLU A 471 25.54 89.81 -49.28
N SER A 472 25.08 90.83 -50.02
CA SER A 472 25.61 91.18 -51.34
C SER A 472 26.90 92.00 -51.24
N ILE A 473 27.95 91.64 -51.98
CA ILE A 473 29.22 92.40 -52.04
C ILE A 473 28.98 93.74 -52.77
N THR A 474 29.21 94.87 -52.10
CA THR A 474 29.17 96.22 -52.68
C THR A 474 30.57 96.82 -52.73
N ASP A 475 30.95 97.41 -53.87
CA ASP A 475 32.15 98.24 -54.01
C ASP A 475 31.81 99.69 -53.59
N PRO A 476 32.48 100.27 -52.57
CA PRO A 476 32.25 101.65 -52.14
C PRO A 476 32.81 102.72 -53.11
N HIS A 477 33.45 102.36 -54.24
CA HIS A 477 34.13 103.33 -55.12
C HIS A 477 33.73 103.33 -56.61
N ALA A 478 32.73 102.56 -57.04
CA ALA A 478 32.27 102.57 -58.45
C ALA A 478 30.90 103.26 -58.63
N ALA A 479 30.85 104.35 -59.41
CA ALA A 479 29.62 105.07 -59.77
C ALA A 479 28.79 104.40 -60.89
N ASP A 480 29.28 103.30 -61.47
CA ASP A 480 28.53 102.43 -62.39
C ASP A 480 28.62 101.00 -61.87
N ARG A 481 27.46 100.39 -61.60
CA ARG A 481 27.31 99.04 -61.01
C ARG A 481 27.57 97.90 -62.01
N SER A 482 28.20 98.16 -63.16
CA SER A 482 28.40 97.14 -64.20
C SER A 482 29.67 96.28 -64.01
N ALA A 483 30.47 96.50 -62.97
CA ALA A 483 31.75 95.82 -62.77
C ALA A 483 31.99 95.43 -61.29
N LEU A 484 31.34 94.37 -60.79
CA LEU A 484 31.62 93.80 -59.46
C LEU A 484 32.63 92.65 -59.55
N PRO A 485 33.48 92.46 -58.53
CA PRO A 485 34.29 91.24 -58.39
C PRO A 485 33.40 89.99 -58.41
N ARG A 486 33.76 89.00 -59.23
CA ARG A 486 33.06 87.71 -59.28
C ARG A 486 33.87 86.67 -58.56
N ILE A 487 33.25 85.97 -57.62
CA ILE A 487 33.83 84.82 -56.93
C ILE A 487 32.99 83.61 -57.28
N TRP A 488 33.64 82.56 -57.77
CA TRP A 488 33.00 81.26 -58.02
C TRP A 488 33.98 80.15 -57.71
N THR A 489 33.48 78.92 -57.67
CA THR A 489 34.30 77.72 -57.50
C THR A 489 34.30 76.90 -58.78
N GLU A 490 35.45 76.34 -59.09
CA GLU A 490 35.63 75.26 -60.07
C GLU A 490 36.14 74.01 -59.34
N PRO A 491 36.08 72.81 -59.95
CA PRO A 491 36.64 71.61 -59.33
C PRO A 491 38.10 71.86 -58.93
N SER A 492 38.36 71.86 -57.61
CA SER A 492 39.66 72.11 -56.99
C SER A 492 40.22 73.55 -57.05
N ALA A 493 39.42 74.56 -57.38
CA ALA A 493 39.87 75.96 -57.38
C ALA A 493 38.80 76.96 -56.89
N LEU A 494 39.25 77.99 -56.18
CA LEU A 494 38.47 79.21 -55.93
C LEU A 494 38.89 80.26 -56.96
N CYS A 495 37.95 80.67 -57.80
CA CYS A 495 38.20 81.64 -58.86
C CYS A 495 37.68 83.02 -58.44
N ILE A 496 38.55 84.02 -58.56
CA ILE A 496 38.22 85.43 -58.27
C ILE A 496 38.57 86.24 -59.52
N LEU A 497 37.56 86.81 -60.17
CA LEU A 497 37.74 87.74 -61.28
C LEU A 497 37.53 89.17 -60.78
N LEU A 498 38.57 89.98 -60.92
CA LEU A 498 38.50 91.42 -60.70
C LEU A 498 38.18 92.12 -62.04
N PRO A 499 37.37 93.19 -62.05
CA PRO A 499 37.06 93.91 -63.27
C PRO A 499 38.27 94.61 -63.90
N ASP A 500 38.22 94.83 -65.22
CA ASP A 500 39.25 95.57 -65.95
C ASP A 500 39.42 96.99 -65.38
N GLY A 501 40.67 97.37 -65.11
CA GLY A 501 41.00 98.69 -64.54
C GLY A 501 40.99 98.76 -63.01
N PHE A 502 40.58 97.70 -62.30
CA PHE A 502 40.61 97.65 -60.82
C PHE A 502 42.03 97.89 -60.24
N LEU A 503 43.07 97.64 -61.03
CA LEU A 503 44.48 97.87 -60.69
C LEU A 503 45.17 98.90 -61.61
N ALA A 504 44.42 99.74 -62.34
CA ALA A 504 44.99 100.72 -63.26
C ALA A 504 45.90 101.72 -62.53
N GLY A 505 47.14 101.88 -63.01
CA GLY A 505 48.15 102.74 -62.39
C GLY A 505 49.00 102.07 -61.29
N VAL A 506 48.77 100.79 -61.01
CA VAL A 506 49.52 100.01 -60.01
C VAL A 506 50.11 98.77 -60.66
N ASN A 507 51.37 98.44 -60.34
CA ASN A 507 52.02 97.25 -60.91
C ASN A 507 51.35 95.98 -60.36
N ALA A 508 50.45 95.38 -61.14
CA ALA A 508 49.61 94.25 -60.70
C ALA A 508 50.39 93.02 -60.21
N SER A 509 51.66 92.86 -60.61
CA SER A 509 52.53 91.79 -60.07
C SER A 509 53.07 92.05 -58.66
N ALA A 510 52.76 93.21 -58.06
CA ALA A 510 53.27 93.62 -56.75
C ALA A 510 52.22 93.63 -55.62
N ILE A 511 50.93 93.39 -55.91
CA ILE A 511 49.86 93.41 -54.89
C ILE A 511 49.45 91.98 -54.53
N PRO A 512 49.75 91.50 -53.31
CA PRO A 512 49.30 90.18 -52.86
C PRO A 512 47.79 90.16 -52.59
N ILE A 513 47.08 89.13 -53.07
CA ILE A 513 45.72 88.82 -52.62
C ILE A 513 45.84 88.14 -51.25
N ARG A 514 45.18 88.72 -50.24
CA ARG A 514 45.21 88.24 -48.86
C ARG A 514 43.89 87.56 -48.53
N ILE A 515 43.93 86.34 -48.02
CA ILE A 515 42.77 85.72 -47.36
C ILE A 515 42.90 86.03 -45.88
N LEU A 516 41.87 86.65 -45.31
CA LEU A 516 41.79 86.93 -43.88
C LEU A 516 40.72 86.04 -43.24
N SER A 517 40.94 85.61 -42.01
CA SER A 517 39.90 85.00 -41.17
C SER A 517 38.90 86.08 -40.72
N LEU A 518 37.78 85.63 -40.16
CA LEU A 518 36.71 86.51 -39.69
C LEU A 518 37.18 87.51 -38.60
N ASP A 519 38.23 87.17 -37.85
CA ASP A 519 38.87 88.02 -36.84
C ASP A 519 39.97 88.96 -37.40
N GLY A 520 40.10 89.02 -38.73
CA GLY A 520 41.03 89.91 -39.43
C GLY A 520 42.48 89.43 -39.51
N ARG A 521 42.78 88.21 -39.04
CA ARG A 521 44.13 87.63 -39.19
C ARG A 521 44.38 87.16 -40.60
N LEU A 522 45.62 87.30 -41.05
CA LEU A 522 46.06 86.77 -42.32
C LEU A 522 46.09 85.24 -42.29
N VAL A 523 45.28 84.62 -43.14
CA VAL A 523 45.22 83.16 -43.34
C VAL A 523 46.19 82.75 -44.43
N ASP A 524 46.22 83.47 -45.56
CA ASP A 524 47.14 83.15 -46.66
C ASP A 524 47.37 84.34 -47.61
N ILE A 525 48.44 84.26 -48.41
CA ILE A 525 48.83 85.25 -49.43
C ILE A 525 49.11 84.59 -50.76
N PHE A 526 48.43 85.07 -51.80
CA PHE A 526 48.64 84.63 -53.18
C PHE A 526 49.17 85.78 -54.04
N LYS A 527 50.02 85.43 -55.00
CA LYS A 527 50.37 86.32 -56.11
C LYS A 527 49.42 86.03 -57.26
N ALA A 528 48.92 87.07 -57.92
CA ALA A 528 48.20 86.90 -59.16
C ALA A 528 49.11 86.24 -60.21
N ALA A 529 48.68 85.11 -60.78
CA ALA A 529 49.31 84.55 -61.96
C ALA A 529 48.93 85.42 -63.18
N ARG A 530 49.86 85.65 -64.10
CA ARG A 530 49.49 86.23 -65.40
C ARG A 530 48.65 85.17 -66.12
N GLY A 531 47.43 85.54 -66.50
CA GLY A 531 46.56 84.72 -67.34
C GLY A 531 47.20 84.38 -68.67
#